data_AF-A0A1B9DA72-F1
#
_entry.id   AF-A0A1B9DA72-F1
#
_cell.length_a   1.000
_cell.length_b   1.000
_cell.length_c   1.000
_cell.angle_alpha   90.00
_cell.angle_beta   90.00
_cell.angle_gamma   90.00
#
_symmetry.space_group_name_H-M   'P 1'
#
loop_
_entity.id
_entity.type
_entity.pdbx_description
1 polymer ?
#
loop_
_entity_poly.entity_id
_entity_poly.type
_entity_poly.pdbx_seq_one_letter_code
_entity_poly.pdbx_strand_id
1 'polypeptide(L)'
;MTVCTEPMYRIQPEADEHTQRIVAVDPDGSEIAGAFRLTGFNAWHVYLTKLVTDVTGMPQPHKSHVCSRADAVRWIDTIATLYTKATS
;
A
#
# COMPACT_ATOMS: atom_id res chain seq x y z
N MET A 1 7.52 26.95 -8.79
CA MET A 1 8.09 26.32 -7.58
C MET A 1 7.15 25.21 -7.20
N THR A 2 7.52 23.95 -7.44
CA THR A 2 6.71 22.80 -7.05
C THR A 2 6.83 22.69 -5.53
N VAL A 3 5.74 22.92 -4.81
CA VAL A 3 5.69 22.65 -3.37
C VAL A 3 5.81 21.14 -3.23
N CYS A 4 6.98 20.64 -2.86
CA CYS A 4 7.12 19.26 -2.41
C CYS A 4 6.46 19.17 -1.04
N THR A 5 5.13 19.08 -1.00
CA THR A 5 4.43 18.61 0.19
C THR A 5 4.90 17.20 0.45
N GLU A 6 5.49 16.97 1.62
CA GLU A 6 5.85 15.62 2.03
C GLU A 6 4.61 14.72 1.95
N PRO A 7 4.75 13.48 1.46
CA PRO A 7 3.63 12.55 1.41
C PRO A 7 3.08 12.34 2.83
N MET A 8 1.77 12.48 3.01
CA MET A 8 1.08 12.22 4.29
C MET A 8 0.96 10.71 4.57
N TYR A 9 1.98 9.93 4.25
CA TYR A 9 2.11 8.51 4.51
C TYR A 9 3.58 8.10 4.47
N ARG A 10 3.91 6.97 5.07
CA ARG A 10 5.23 6.33 4.94
C ARG A 10 5.08 4.91 4.40
N ILE A 11 6.02 4.49 3.56
CA ILE A 11 6.13 3.10 3.11
C ILE A 11 7.18 2.39 3.94
N GLN A 12 6.80 1.33 4.64
CA GLN A 12 7.70 0.54 5.46
C GLN A 12 7.76 -0.93 4.97
N PRO A 13 8.96 -1.52 4.86
CA PRO A 13 9.10 -2.94 4.62
C PRO A 13 8.93 -3.73 5.93
N GLU A 14 8.27 -4.88 5.83
CA GLU A 14 8.12 -5.85 6.91
C GLU A 14 8.53 -7.22 6.38
N ALA A 15 9.22 -8.04 7.17
CA ALA A 15 9.59 -9.38 6.75
C ALA A 15 9.56 -10.33 7.95
N ASP A 16 8.96 -11.50 7.74
CA ASP A 16 9.03 -12.65 8.63
C ASP A 16 9.62 -13.86 7.87
N GLU A 17 9.73 -15.01 8.53
CA GLU A 17 10.31 -16.22 7.96
C GLU A 17 9.57 -16.73 6.71
N HIS A 18 8.30 -16.36 6.55
CA HIS A 18 7.39 -16.91 5.53
C HIS A 18 6.89 -15.87 4.54
N THR A 19 7.04 -14.57 4.83
CA THR A 19 6.42 -13.49 4.08
C THR A 19 7.32 -12.27 4.01
N GLN A 20 7.40 -11.67 2.82
CA GLN A 20 7.88 -10.31 2.63
C GLN A 20 6.68 -9.39 2.43
N ARG A 21 6.59 -8.33 3.23
CA ARG A 21 5.53 -7.32 3.18
C ARG A 21 6.10 -5.93 2.95
N ILE A 22 5.30 -5.09 2.34
CA ILE A 22 5.52 -3.65 2.17
C ILE A 22 4.19 -3.00 2.46
N VAL A 23 4.16 -2.01 3.34
CA VAL A 23 2.91 -1.41 3.83
C VAL A 23 3.04 0.11 3.77
N ALA A 24 2.02 0.77 3.23
CA ALA A 24 1.84 2.20 3.40
C ALA A 24 0.96 2.46 4.63
N VAL A 25 1.46 3.30 5.53
CA VAL A 25 0.74 3.72 6.73
C VAL A 25 0.58 5.24 6.75
N ASP A 26 -0.54 5.71 7.28
CA ASP A 26 -0.82 7.13 7.51
C ASP A 26 0.02 7.69 8.69
N PRO A 27 -0.09 9.00 9.02
CA PRO A 27 0.65 9.61 10.12
C PRO A 27 0.31 9.04 11.51
N ASP A 28 -0.90 8.50 11.68
CA ASP A 28 -1.37 7.86 12.92
C ASP A 28 -0.90 6.39 13.02
N GLY A 29 -0.29 5.87 11.95
CA GLY A 29 0.21 4.50 11.86
C GLY A 29 -0.82 3.49 11.35
N SER A 30 -1.98 3.94 10.86
CA SER A 30 -3.00 3.07 10.30
C SER A 30 -2.59 2.59 8.90
N GLU A 31 -2.77 1.29 8.64
CA GLU A 31 -2.48 0.71 7.32
C GLU A 31 -3.50 1.17 6.27
N ILE A 32 -3.00 1.74 5.16
CA ILE A 32 -3.79 2.17 4.01
C ILE A 32 -3.85 1.02 2.99
N ALA A 33 -2.69 0.55 2.57
CA ALA A 33 -2.54 -0.50 1.58
C ALA A 33 -1.20 -1.20 1.78
N GLY A 34 -1.07 -2.38 1.21
CA GLY A 34 0.20 -3.06 1.21
C GLY A 34 0.34 -4.05 0.07
N ALA A 35 1.51 -4.65 0.02
CA ALA A 35 1.76 -5.80 -0.81
C ALA A 35 2.51 -6.85 -0.03
N PHE A 36 2.27 -8.11 -0.36
CA PHE A 36 2.97 -9.23 0.22
C PHE A 36 3.41 -10.24 -0.83
N ARG A 37 4.45 -10.98 -0.49
CA ARG A 37 4.99 -12.11 -1.24
C ARG A 37 5.28 -13.23 -0.25
N LEU A 38 4.78 -14.42 -0.52
CA LEU A 38 5.13 -15.62 0.23
C LEU A 38 6.54 -16.09 -0.17
N THR A 39 7.33 -16.51 0.81
CA THR A 39 8.64 -17.12 0.58
C THR A 39 8.45 -18.36 -0.29
N GLY A 40 9.27 -18.48 -1.36
CA GLY A 40 9.16 -19.57 -2.34
C GLY A 40 8.22 -19.30 -3.51
N PHE A 41 7.42 -18.23 -3.50
CA PHE A 41 6.59 -17.80 -4.63
C PHE A 41 7.18 -16.53 -5.26
N ASN A 42 7.17 -16.41 -6.59
CA ASN A 42 7.70 -15.24 -7.29
C ASN A 42 6.65 -14.15 -7.57
N ALA A 43 5.47 -14.22 -6.95
CA ALA A 43 4.39 -13.28 -7.15
C ALA A 43 4.20 -12.36 -5.95
N TRP A 44 4.09 -11.06 -6.23
CA TRP A 44 3.65 -10.07 -5.26
C TRP A 44 2.14 -9.86 -5.41
N HIS A 45 1.47 -9.59 -4.30
CA HIS A 45 0.04 -9.34 -4.25
C HIS A 45 -0.23 -8.04 -3.52
N VAL A 46 -0.85 -7.08 -4.20
CA VAL A 46 -1.29 -5.80 -3.63
C VAL A 46 -2.68 -5.97 -3.03
N TYR A 47 -2.92 -5.33 -1.89
CA TYR A 47 -4.21 -5.27 -1.21
C TYR A 47 -4.49 -3.87 -0.67
N LEU A 48 -5.77 -3.53 -0.57
CA LEU A 48 -6.27 -2.37 0.18
C LEU A 48 -6.76 -2.84 1.54
N THR A 49 -6.64 -2.00 2.57
CA THR A 49 -7.25 -2.27 3.87
C THR A 49 -8.74 -1.93 3.84
N LYS A 50 -9.48 -2.46 4.83
CA LYS A 50 -10.90 -2.11 5.01
C LYS A 50 -11.09 -0.62 5.30
N LEU A 51 -10.12 0.02 5.97
CA LEU A 51 -10.11 1.46 6.23
C LEU A 51 -10.34 2.27 4.94
N VAL A 52 -9.65 1.91 3.85
CA VAL A 52 -9.80 2.61 2.57
C VAL A 52 -11.23 2.50 2.05
N THR A 53 -11.85 1.33 2.16
CA THR A 53 -13.26 1.13 1.79
C THR A 53 -14.21 1.94 2.66
N ASP A 54 -14.01 1.93 3.98
CA ASP A 54 -14.86 2.63 4.93
C ASP A 54 -14.79 4.17 4.72
N VAL A 55 -13.61 4.69 4.39
CA VAL A 55 -13.38 6.13 4.19
C VAL A 55 -13.81 6.61 2.81
N THR A 56 -13.50 5.86 1.75
CA THR A 56 -13.77 6.29 0.37
C THR A 56 -15.15 5.86 -0.14
N GLY A 57 -15.82 4.92 0.54
CA GLY A 57 -17.04 4.27 0.06
C GLY A 57 -16.81 3.33 -1.14
N MET A 58 -15.58 3.15 -1.59
CA MET A 58 -15.26 2.27 -2.72
C MET A 58 -15.18 0.80 -2.28
N PRO A 59 -15.68 -0.14 -3.10
CA PRO A 59 -15.61 -1.56 -2.78
C PRO A 59 -14.15 -2.01 -2.66
N GLN A 60 -13.87 -2.87 -1.69
CA GLN A 60 -12.54 -3.47 -1.54
C GLN A 60 -12.28 -4.40 -2.73
N PRO A 61 -11.27 -4.13 -3.58
CA PRO A 61 -10.94 -5.01 -4.69
C PRO A 61 -10.36 -6.33 -4.16
N HIS A 62 -10.52 -7.40 -4.94
CA HIS A 62 -9.73 -8.60 -4.72
C HIS A 62 -8.23 -8.28 -4.85
N LYS A 63 -7.38 -9.10 -4.20
CA LYS A 63 -5.93 -8.94 -4.26
C LYS A 63 -5.46 -8.93 -5.71
N SER A 64 -4.63 -7.96 -6.07
CA SER A 64 -4.10 -7.80 -7.42
C SER A 64 -2.69 -8.36 -7.51
N HIS A 65 -2.46 -9.27 -8.47
CA HIS A 65 -1.13 -9.78 -8.77
C HIS A 65 -0.26 -8.68 -9.40
N VAL A 66 0.98 -8.55 -8.93
CA VAL A 66 1.97 -7.65 -9.53
C VAL A 66 3.28 -8.40 -9.76
N CYS A 67 3.94 -8.05 -10.87
CA CYS A 67 5.04 -8.82 -11.43
C CYS A 67 6.32 -8.75 -10.59
N SER A 68 6.51 -7.69 -9.81
CA SER A 68 7.75 -7.44 -9.09
C SER A 68 7.54 -6.65 -7.79
N ARG A 69 8.58 -6.66 -6.93
CA ARG A 69 8.63 -5.81 -5.73
C ARG A 69 8.55 -4.32 -6.09
N ALA A 70 9.22 -3.91 -7.18
CA ALA A 70 9.24 -2.53 -7.62
C ALA A 70 7.85 -2.08 -8.11
N ASP A 71 7.13 -2.94 -8.83
CA ASP A 71 5.74 -2.69 -9.21
C ASP A 71 4.84 -2.60 -7.99
N ALA A 72 5.03 -3.51 -7.02
CA ALA A 72 4.29 -3.48 -5.76
C ALA A 72 4.47 -2.14 -5.03
N VAL A 73 5.71 -1.65 -4.91
CA VAL A 73 5.99 -0.34 -4.31
C VAL A 73 5.29 0.79 -5.06
N ARG A 74 5.39 0.83 -6.40
CA ARG A 74 4.72 1.86 -7.22
C ARG A 74 3.20 1.87 -7.04
N TRP A 75 2.59 0.69 -6.97
CA TRP A 75 1.15 0.56 -6.72
C TRP A 75 0.77 1.07 -5.33
N ILE A 76 1.49 0.64 -4.29
CA ILE A 76 1.27 1.10 -2.91
C ILE A 76 1.40 2.62 -2.83
N ASP A 77 2.46 3.18 -3.42
CA ASP A 77 2.73 4.62 -3.45
C ASP A 77 1.61 5.42 -4.12
N THR A 78 1.16 4.94 -5.29
CA THR A 78 0.04 5.54 -6.03
C THR A 78 -1.25 5.52 -5.19
N ILE A 79 -1.57 4.38 -4.59
CA ILE A 79 -2.77 4.21 -3.77
C ILE A 79 -2.73 5.11 -2.54
N ALA A 80 -1.60 5.14 -1.82
CA ALA A 80 -1.46 5.95 -0.62
C ALA A 80 -1.50 7.45 -0.92
N THR A 81 -0.92 7.88 -2.05
CA THR A 81 -1.06 9.25 -2.55
C THR A 81 -2.51 9.62 -2.85
N LEU A 82 -3.27 8.72 -3.50
CA LEU A 82 -4.67 8.98 -3.81
C LEU A 82 -5.55 8.98 -2.56
N TYR A 83 -5.31 8.06 -1.64
CA TYR A 83 -6.00 8.01 -0.35
C TYR A 83 -5.80 9.31 0.42
N THR A 84 -4.55 9.74 0.62
CA THR A 84 -4.27 10.96 1.39
C THR A 84 -4.89 12.21 0.77
N LYS A 85 -4.95 12.30 -0.57
CA LYS A 85 -5.68 13.37 -1.27
C LYS A 85 -7.19 13.33 -1.08
N ALA A 86 -7.77 12.14 -0.96
CA ALA A 86 -9.21 11.97 -0.76
C ALA A 86 -9.65 12.23 0.70
N THR A 87 -8.72 12.11 1.66
CA THR A 87 -8.99 12.25 3.10
C THR A 87 -8.48 13.56 3.71
N SER A 88 -7.78 14.38 2.94
CA SER A 88 -7.32 15.72 3.35
C SER A 88 -8.42 16.78 3.23
#